data_AF-A0A8J2X8I8-F1
#
_entry.id   AF-A0A8J2X8I8-F1
#
_cell.length_a   1.000
_cell.length_b   1.000
_cell.length_c   1.000
_cell.angle_alpha   90.00
_cell.angle_beta   90.00
_cell.angle_gamma   90.00
#
_symmetry.space_group_name_H-M   'P 1'
#
loop_
_entity.id
_entity.type
_entity.pdbx_description
1 polymer ?
#
loop_
_entity_poly.entity_id
_entity_poly.type
_entity_poly.pdbx_seq_one_letter_code
_entity_poly.pdbx_strand_id
1 'polypeptide(L)'
;MSNFPEQKIEEWLFLSKKRITVGEFCSRWVPIIYQISPEDRRYSAACLDLLERITQRKAKTIYAWMAGTISTPRDIENLLGLCDYLFKIQQSLDLS
;
A
#
# COMPACT_ATOMS: atom_id res chain seq x y z
N MET A 1 -23.07 18.82 21.73
CA MET A 1 -22.23 18.84 20.51
C MET A 1 -20.90 18.20 20.88
N SER A 2 -20.51 17.13 20.19
CA SER A 2 -19.25 16.43 20.50
C SER A 2 -18.09 17.34 20.07
N ASN A 3 -17.26 17.75 21.04
CA ASN A 3 -16.00 18.44 20.76
C ASN A 3 -15.04 17.40 20.18
N PHE A 4 -15.11 17.19 18.87
CA PHE A 4 -14.05 16.51 18.15
C PHE A 4 -12.78 17.35 18.31
N PRO A 5 -11.68 16.81 18.88
CA PRO A 5 -10.47 17.59 19.06
C PRO A 5 -9.87 17.89 17.69
N GLU A 6 -9.90 19.13 17.23
CA GLU A 6 -9.35 19.57 15.94
C GLU A 6 -7.87 19.14 15.78
N GLN A 7 -7.14 19.09 16.90
CA GLN A 7 -5.75 18.62 16.97
C GLN A 7 -5.57 17.15 16.53
N LYS A 8 -6.58 16.29 16.68
CA LYS A 8 -6.52 14.89 16.20
C LYS A 8 -6.70 14.80 14.69
N ILE A 9 -7.46 15.72 14.10
CA ILE A 9 -7.71 15.69 12.65
C ILE A 9 -6.42 15.95 11.89
N GLU A 10 -5.59 16.89 12.34
CA GLU A 10 -4.30 17.17 11.69
C GLU A 10 -3.30 16.01 11.81
N GLU A 11 -3.26 15.31 12.95
CA GLU A 11 -2.47 14.08 13.11
C GLU A 11 -2.98 12.93 12.22
N TRP A 12 -4.29 12.80 12.07
CA TRP A 12 -4.89 11.80 11.18
C TRP A 12 -4.62 12.13 9.70
N LEU A 13 -4.63 13.42 9.36
CA LEU A 13 -4.20 13.95 8.06
C LEU A 13 -2.68 13.89 7.88
N PHE A 14 -1.88 13.75 8.94
CA PHE A 14 -0.45 13.50 8.83
C PHE A 14 -0.16 12.05 8.45
N LEU A 15 -0.97 11.10 8.92
CA LEU A 15 -0.86 9.69 8.53
C LEU A 15 -1.12 9.49 7.02
N SER A 16 -1.94 10.33 6.39
CA SER A 16 -2.16 10.32 4.94
C SER A 16 -1.01 10.93 4.13
N LYS A 17 0.00 11.55 4.77
CA LYS A 17 1.19 12.10 4.10
C LYS A 17 2.30 11.08 3.90
N LYS A 18 2.17 9.87 4.48
CA LYS A 18 3.19 8.84 4.34
C LYS A 18 3.07 8.19 2.96
N ARG A 19 3.91 8.65 2.04
CA ARG A 19 4.08 8.02 0.72
C ARG A 19 4.81 6.70 0.87
N ILE A 20 4.29 5.68 0.19
CA ILE A 20 4.94 4.38 0.07
C ILE A 20 5.01 4.05 -1.41
N THR A 21 6.21 3.73 -1.87
CA THR A 21 6.41 3.33 -3.26
C THR A 21 5.78 1.96 -3.52
N VAL A 22 5.49 1.65 -4.78
CA VAL A 22 5.01 0.32 -5.19
C VAL A 22 5.91 -0.80 -4.67
N GLY A 23 7.23 -0.62 -4.79
CA GLY A 23 8.22 -1.61 -4.35
C GLY A 23 8.19 -1.85 -2.85
N GLU A 24 8.17 -0.78 -2.04
CA GLU A 24 8.09 -0.87 -0.58
C GLU A 24 6.77 -1.48 -0.10
N PHE A 25 5.66 -1.17 -0.77
CA PHE A 25 4.36 -1.73 -0.43
C PHE A 25 4.35 -3.24 -0.67
N CYS A 26 4.83 -3.66 -1.84
CA CYS A 26 4.88 -5.07 -2.21
C CYS A 26 5.81 -5.87 -1.30
N SER A 27 7.02 -5.36 -1.04
CA SER A 27 8.01 -6.06 -0.20
C SER A 27 7.52 -6.30 1.22
N ARG A 28 6.66 -5.42 1.73
CA ARG A 28 6.05 -5.57 3.04
C ARG A 28 4.88 -6.56 3.03
N TRP A 29 3.94 -6.39 2.11
CA TRP A 29 2.63 -7.03 2.24
C TRP A 29 2.46 -8.30 1.45
N VAL A 30 3.13 -8.45 0.30
CA VAL A 30 3.01 -9.66 -0.52
C VAL A 30 3.48 -10.90 0.23
N PRO A 31 4.62 -10.88 0.97
CA PRO A 31 5.03 -12.05 1.74
C PRO A 31 4.08 -12.44 2.86
N ILE A 32 3.42 -11.46 3.47
CA ILE A 32 2.47 -11.68 4.57
C ILE A 32 1.17 -12.26 4.03
N ILE A 33 0.61 -11.68 2.97
CA ILE A 33 -0.71 -12.04 2.44
C ILE A 33 -0.66 -13.35 1.64
N TYR A 34 0.35 -13.51 0.79
CA TYR A 34 0.43 -14.64 -0.15
C TYR A 34 1.39 -15.74 0.31
N GLN A 35 2.10 -15.55 1.43
CA GLN A 35 3.06 -16.52 1.99
C GLN A 35 4.16 -16.92 0.98
N ILE A 36 4.71 -15.94 0.27
CA ILE A 36 5.78 -16.12 -0.73
C ILE A 36 6.92 -15.13 -0.50
N SER A 37 8.16 -15.51 -0.84
CA SER A 37 9.30 -14.60 -0.71
C SER A 37 9.48 -13.73 -1.97
N PRO A 38 10.21 -12.59 -1.87
CA PRO A 38 10.57 -11.76 -3.03
C PRO A 38 11.32 -12.51 -4.16
N GLU A 39 11.99 -13.61 -3.83
CA GLU A 39 12.72 -14.46 -4.77
C GLU A 39 11.83 -15.49 -5.47
N ASP A 40 10.59 -15.68 -5.00
CA ASP A 40 9.63 -16.59 -5.66
C ASP A 40 9.24 -16.02 -7.03
N ARG A 41 9.29 -16.86 -8.07
CA ARG A 41 8.88 -16.49 -9.44
C ARG A 41 7.45 -15.94 -9.54
N ARG A 42 6.58 -16.24 -8.57
CA ARG A 42 5.20 -15.77 -8.47
C ARG A 42 5.10 -14.38 -7.85
N TYR A 43 6.15 -13.88 -7.22
CA TYR A 43 6.14 -12.63 -6.47
C TYR A 43 5.67 -11.46 -7.33
N SER A 44 6.23 -11.27 -8.53
CA SER A 44 5.81 -10.19 -9.43
C SER A 44 4.34 -10.28 -9.83
N ALA A 45 3.81 -11.49 -10.03
CA ALA A 45 2.39 -11.69 -10.36
C ALA A 45 1.48 -11.40 -9.16
N ALA A 46 1.90 -11.77 -7.94
CA ALA A 46 1.18 -11.45 -6.71
C ALA A 46 1.18 -9.94 -6.41
N CYS A 47 2.31 -9.26 -6.64
CA CYS A 47 2.38 -7.80 -6.59
C CYS A 47 1.36 -7.16 -7.55
N LEU A 48 1.31 -7.65 -8.79
CA LEU A 48 0.42 -7.13 -9.82
C LEU A 48 -1.05 -7.31 -9.42
N ASP A 49 -1.47 -8.51 -9.01
CA ASP A 49 -2.83 -8.80 -8.55
C ASP A 49 -3.25 -7.90 -7.38
N LEU A 50 -2.40 -7.76 -6.37
CA LEU A 50 -2.69 -6.93 -5.20
C LEU A 50 -2.84 -5.45 -5.58
N LEU A 51 -1.91 -4.93 -6.39
CA LEU A 51 -1.92 -3.53 -6.81
C LEU A 51 -3.10 -3.22 -7.74
N GLU A 52 -3.51 -4.14 -8.60
CA GLU A 52 -4.72 -3.97 -9.42
C GLU A 52 -5.96 -3.81 -8.56
N ARG A 53 -6.12 -4.64 -7.53
CA ARG A 53 -7.25 -4.58 -6.60
C ARG A 53 -7.30 -3.28 -5.82
N ILE A 54 -6.15 -2.80 -5.35
CA ILE A 54 -6.06 -1.56 -4.56
C ILE A 54 -6.25 -0.33 -5.44
N THR A 55 -5.54 -0.25 -6.56
CA THR A 55 -5.44 0.98 -7.35
C THR A 55 -6.49 1.08 -8.45
N GLN A 56 -7.14 -0.03 -8.82
CA GLN A 56 -8.07 -0.13 -9.94
C GLN A 56 -7.45 0.32 -11.28
N ARG A 57 -6.12 0.21 -11.40
CA ARG A 57 -5.37 0.54 -12.62
C ARG A 57 -5.10 -0.71 -13.44
N LYS A 58 -4.84 -0.51 -14.74
CA LYS A 58 -4.55 -1.61 -15.66
C LYS A 58 -3.20 -2.25 -15.37
N ALA A 59 -3.13 -3.58 -15.51
CA ALA A 59 -1.90 -4.39 -15.42
C ALA A 59 -0.67 -3.72 -16.03
N LYS A 60 -0.81 -3.29 -17.30
CA LYS A 60 0.28 -2.67 -18.08
C LYS A 60 0.85 -1.43 -17.38
N THR A 61 0.00 -0.61 -16.79
CA THR A 61 0.41 0.62 -16.09
C THR A 61 1.16 0.27 -14.81
N ILE A 62 0.64 -0.68 -14.03
CA ILE A 62 1.24 -1.12 -12.78
C ILE A 62 2.59 -1.79 -13.03
N TYR A 63 2.67 -2.67 -14.03
CA TYR A 63 3.92 -3.31 -14.44
C TYR A 63 4.98 -2.26 -14.80
N ALA A 64 4.58 -1.21 -15.50
CA ALA A 64 5.49 -0.14 -15.89
C ALA A 64 6.00 0.69 -14.69
N TRP A 65 5.20 0.84 -13.62
CA TRP A 65 5.63 1.40 -12.33
C TRP A 65 6.62 0.48 -11.62
N MET A 66 6.31 -0.82 -11.53
CA MET A 66 7.18 -1.82 -10.91
C MET A 66 8.53 -1.92 -11.61
N ALA A 67 8.54 -1.82 -12.95
CA ALA A 67 9.75 -1.82 -13.76
C ALA A 67 10.51 -0.48 -13.75
N GLY A 68 9.97 0.57 -13.11
CA GLY A 68 10.57 1.90 -13.07
C GLY A 68 10.56 2.65 -14.42
N THR A 69 9.85 2.13 -15.41
CA THR A 69 9.76 2.73 -16.76
C THR A 69 8.87 3.98 -16.80
N ILE A 70 7.96 4.12 -15.83
CA ILE A 70 7.19 5.33 -15.57
C ILE A 70 7.11 5.55 -14.07
N SER A 71 7.07 6.81 -13.65
CA SER A 71 6.88 7.16 -12.24
C SER A 71 5.48 6.80 -11.75
N THR A 72 5.42 6.36 -10.50
CA THR A 72 4.12 6.16 -9.82
C THR A 72 3.52 7.53 -9.50
N PRO A 73 2.26 7.80 -9.85
CA PRO A 73 1.58 9.02 -9.46
C PRO A 73 1.51 9.20 -7.94
N ARG A 74 1.62 10.45 -7.46
CA ARG A 74 1.65 10.74 -6.01
C ARG A 74 0.38 10.32 -5.28
N ASP A 75 -0.78 10.43 -5.92
CA ASP A 75 -2.07 9.97 -5.38
C ASP A 75 -2.07 8.46 -5.15
N ILE A 76 -1.41 7.69 -6.02
CA ILE A 76 -1.23 6.25 -5.84
C ILE A 76 -0.30 5.95 -4.67
N GLU A 77 0.84 6.63 -4.56
CA GLU A 77 1.75 6.44 -3.41
C GLU A 77 1.09 6.79 -2.06
N ASN A 78 0.21 7.81 -2.05
CA ASN A 78 -0.59 8.16 -0.88
C ASN A 78 -1.63 7.07 -0.56
N LEU A 79 -2.33 6.55 -1.59
CA LEU A 79 -3.28 5.45 -1.42
C LEU A 79 -2.60 4.21 -0.83
N LEU A 80 -1.42 3.83 -1.34
CA LEU A 80 -0.64 2.72 -0.80
C LEU A 80 -0.20 2.99 0.65
N GLY A 81 0.13 4.24 0.98
CA GLY A 81 0.38 4.69 2.34
C GLY A 81 -0.78 4.44 3.30
N LEU A 82 -2.00 4.76 2.87
CA LEU A 82 -3.22 4.50 3.64
C LEU A 82 -3.49 3.00 3.79
N CYS A 83 -3.35 2.23 2.71
CA CYS A 83 -3.51 0.78 2.76
C CYS A 83 -2.51 0.12 3.71
N ASP A 84 -1.24 0.57 3.69
CA ASP A 84 -0.21 0.08 4.62
C ASP A 84 -0.59 0.30 6.08
N TYR A 85 -1.16 1.47 6.38
CA TYR A 85 -1.61 1.78 7.73
C TYR A 85 -2.80 0.89 8.14
N LEU A 86 -3.78 0.70 7.27
CA LEU A 86 -4.92 -0.17 7.53
C LEU A 86 -4.49 -1.63 7.72
N PHE A 87 -3.56 -2.13 6.91
CA PHE A 87 -3.07 -3.50 7.04
C PHE A 87 -2.27 -3.69 8.33
N LYS A 88 -1.53 -2.69 8.81
CA LYS A 88 -0.88 -2.72 10.13
C LYS A 88 -1.88 -2.76 11.28
N ILE A 89 -2.94 -1.97 11.20
CA ILE A 89 -4.01 -2.02 12.21
C ILE A 89 -4.61 -3.44 12.23
N GLN A 90 -4.99 -3.97 11.06
CA GLN A 90 -5.55 -5.31 10.97
C GLN A 90 -4.60 -6.36 11.58
N GLN A 91 -3.33 -6.33 11.19
CA GLN A 91 -2.31 -7.23 11.74
C GLN A 91 -2.17 -7.11 13.26
N SER A 92 -2.26 -5.89 13.81
CA SER A 92 -2.18 -5.70 15.26
C SER A 92 -3.40 -6.26 16.01
N LEU A 93 -4.57 -6.25 15.38
CA LEU A 93 -5.80 -6.82 15.93
C LEU A 93 -5.82 -8.36 15.82
N ASP A 94 -5.27 -8.92 14.75
CA ASP A 94 -5.17 -10.37 14.58
C ASP A 94 -4.15 -11.01 15.56
N LEU A 95 -3.29 -10.20 16.17
CA LEU A 95 -2.29 -10.60 17.17
C LEU A 95 -2.75 -10.38 18.62
N SER A 96 -3.89 -9.72 18.84
CA SER A 96 -4.48 -9.45 20.17
C SER A 96 -5.55 -10.47 20.54
#